data_AF-A0A961AY78-F1
#
_entry.id   AF-A0A961AY78-F1
#
_cell.length_a   1.000
_cell.length_b   1.000
_cell.length_c   1.000
_cell.angle_alpha   90.00
_cell.angle_beta   90.00
_cell.angle_gamma   90.00
#
_symmetry.space_group_name_H-M   'P 1'
#
loop_
_entity.id
_entity.type
_entity.pdbx_description
1 polymer ?
#
loop_
_entity_poly.entity_id
_entity_poly.type
_entity_poly.pdbx_seq_one_letter_code
_entity_poly.pdbx_strand_id
1 'polypeptide(L)'
;MKTTRLTLFFALLLVAAPFLAGAADRPNVLWIMSEDNSTHYLKLYNENGATTPNIEALAAHGLTFNHAFSNAPVCSVARTTLITSCYAPRIGTQFHRRSVSATMPEGLRMFPAYLRDAGYYTTNNS
;
A
#
# COMPACT_ATOMS: atom_id res chain seq x y z
N MET A 1 39.41 -15.14 -35.25
CA MET A 1 37.94 -15.23 -35.28
C MET A 1 37.33 -15.94 -34.06
N LYS A 2 37.88 -17.05 -33.56
CA LYS A 2 37.31 -17.77 -32.38
C LYS A 2 37.53 -17.03 -31.05
N THR A 3 38.67 -16.38 -30.87
CA THR A 3 39.02 -15.60 -29.67
C THR A 3 38.17 -14.34 -29.50
N THR A 4 37.94 -13.59 -30.58
CA THR A 4 37.10 -12.37 -30.57
C THR A 4 35.66 -12.66 -30.15
N ARG A 5 35.09 -13.81 -30.57
CA ARG A 5 33.74 -14.24 -30.17
C ARG A 5 33.64 -14.59 -28.69
N LEU A 6 34.70 -15.14 -28.10
CA LEU A 6 34.74 -15.49 -26.68
C LEU A 6 34.86 -14.24 -25.79
N THR A 7 35.66 -13.24 -26.22
CA THR A 7 35.76 -11.95 -25.54
C THR A 7 34.44 -11.17 -25.58
N LEU A 8 33.74 -11.18 -26.73
CA LEU A 8 32.41 -10.57 -26.88
C LEU A 8 31.37 -11.28 -26.00
N PHE A 9 31.42 -12.60 -25.87
CA PHE A 9 30.50 -13.35 -25.02
C PHE A 9 30.70 -13.05 -23.53
N PHE A 10 31.96 -12.98 -23.06
CA PHE A 10 32.28 -12.57 -21.68
C PHE A 10 31.92 -11.12 -21.39
N ALA A 11 32.15 -10.20 -22.35
CA ALA A 11 31.72 -8.81 -22.22
C ALA A 11 30.19 -8.70 -22.13
N LEU A 12 29.44 -9.49 -22.90
CA LEU A 12 27.97 -9.52 -22.86
C LEU A 12 27.45 -10.08 -21.51
N LEU A 13 28.11 -11.10 -20.96
CA LEU A 13 27.80 -11.67 -19.64
C LEU A 13 28.05 -10.68 -18.49
N LEU A 14 29.14 -9.92 -18.55
CA LEU A 14 29.47 -8.87 -17.57
C LEU A 14 28.47 -7.70 -17.60
N VAL A 15 27.93 -7.38 -18.77
CA VAL A 15 26.89 -6.34 -18.93
C VAL A 15 25.51 -6.84 -18.47
N ALA A 16 25.21 -8.13 -18.61
CA ALA A 16 23.90 -8.69 -18.24
C ALA A 16 23.75 -8.96 -16.72
N ALA A 17 24.85 -9.17 -15.99
CA ALA A 17 24.84 -9.46 -14.55
C ALA A 17 24.11 -8.42 -13.65
N PRO A 18 24.28 -7.08 -13.84
CA PRO A 18 23.56 -6.10 -13.02
C PRO A 18 22.06 -5.99 -13.32
N PHE A 19 21.58 -6.56 -14.44
CA PHE A 19 20.14 -6.61 -14.77
C PHE A 19 19.41 -7.77 -14.09
N LEU A 20 20.13 -8.70 -13.46
CA LEU A 20 19.57 -9.73 -12.57
C LEU A 20 19.38 -9.19 -11.14
N ALA A 21 19.02 -7.91 -11.00
CA ALA A 21 18.67 -7.35 -9.71
C ALA A 21 17.42 -8.09 -9.19
N GLY A 22 17.62 -8.94 -8.17
CA GLY A 22 16.54 -9.53 -7.40
C GLY A 22 15.65 -8.43 -6.79
N ALA A 23 14.46 -8.81 -6.34
CA ALA A 23 13.60 -7.90 -5.61
C ALA A 23 14.43 -7.17 -4.53
N ALA A 24 14.31 -5.85 -4.46
CA ALA A 24 15.06 -5.07 -3.48
C ALA A 24 14.81 -5.65 -2.09
N ASP A 25 15.87 -5.82 -1.29
CA ASP A 25 15.79 -6.29 0.11
C ASP A 25 14.82 -5.45 0.95
N ARG A 26 14.48 -4.24 0.47
CA ARG A 26 13.55 -3.31 1.06
C ARG A 26 12.68 -2.66 -0.04
N PRO A 27 11.47 -3.18 -0.33
CA PRO A 27 10.62 -2.63 -1.39
C PRO A 27 10.03 -1.28 -0.98
N ASN A 28 9.86 -0.36 -1.92
CA ASN A 28 9.09 0.86 -1.67
C ASN A 28 7.60 0.51 -1.49
N VAL A 29 6.94 1.19 -0.55
CA VAL A 29 5.51 1.00 -0.28
C VAL A 29 4.76 2.27 -0.69
N LEU A 30 3.86 2.14 -1.68
CA LEU A 30 2.93 3.19 -2.08
C LEU A 30 1.52 2.83 -1.60
N TRP A 31 1.00 3.61 -0.65
CA TRP A 31 -0.36 3.43 -0.12
C TRP A 31 -1.32 4.42 -0.78
N ILE A 32 -2.16 3.95 -1.70
CA ILE A 32 -3.19 4.76 -2.36
C ILE A 32 -4.53 4.49 -1.68
N MET A 33 -5.21 5.55 -1.25
CA MET A 33 -6.54 5.46 -0.64
C MET A 33 -7.52 6.36 -1.39
N SER A 34 -8.64 5.78 -1.81
CA SER A 34 -9.81 6.49 -2.31
C SER A 34 -10.88 6.51 -1.22
N GLU A 35 -11.48 7.67 -0.98
CA GLU A 35 -12.50 7.87 0.06
C GLU A 35 -13.90 7.77 -0.55
N ASP A 36 -14.89 7.41 0.29
CA ASP A 36 -16.31 7.33 -0.09
C ASP A 36 -16.58 6.48 -1.35
N ASN A 37 -15.79 5.41 -1.52
CA ASN A 37 -15.92 4.49 -2.65
C ASN A 37 -16.61 3.18 -2.24
N SER A 38 -17.32 2.57 -3.19
CA SER A 38 -18.04 1.31 -3.01
C SER A 38 -17.78 0.38 -4.19
N THR A 39 -17.77 -0.92 -3.92
CA THR A 39 -17.65 -1.96 -4.97
C THR A 39 -18.73 -1.82 -6.04
N HIS A 40 -19.90 -1.30 -5.69
CA HIS A 40 -21.00 -1.06 -6.63
C HIS A 40 -20.65 -0.11 -7.77
N TYR A 41 -19.71 0.83 -7.55
CA TYR A 41 -19.34 1.87 -8.52
C TYR A 41 -18.15 1.49 -9.39
N LEU A 42 -17.45 0.40 -9.09
CA LEU A 42 -16.24 0.01 -9.81
C LEU A 42 -16.53 -1.17 -10.74
N LYS A 43 -16.22 -1.01 -12.02
CA LYS A 43 -16.34 -2.11 -13.00
C LYS A 43 -15.58 -3.36 -12.58
N LEU A 44 -14.47 -3.16 -11.86
CA LEU A 44 -13.67 -4.23 -11.25
C LEU A 44 -14.48 -5.22 -10.39
N TYR A 45 -15.53 -4.76 -9.71
CA TYR A 45 -16.35 -5.59 -8.81
C TYR A 45 -17.82 -5.73 -9.25
N ASN A 46 -18.29 -4.88 -10.15
CA ASN A 46 -19.66 -4.87 -10.65
C ASN A 46 -19.66 -4.54 -12.13
N GLU A 47 -20.21 -5.40 -12.99
CA GLU A 47 -20.23 -5.19 -14.45
C GLU A 47 -20.86 -3.84 -14.89
N ASN A 48 -21.78 -3.30 -14.08
CA ASN A 48 -22.45 -2.02 -14.33
C ASN A 48 -21.71 -0.81 -13.72
N GLY A 49 -20.56 -1.03 -13.09
CA GLY A 49 -19.74 0.03 -12.49
C GLY A 49 -19.00 0.88 -13.53
N ALA A 50 -18.47 2.02 -13.07
CA ALA A 50 -17.64 2.90 -13.89
C ALA A 50 -16.30 2.22 -14.23
N THR A 51 -15.82 2.45 -15.46
CA THR A 51 -14.51 1.97 -15.89
C THR A 51 -13.40 2.76 -15.20
N THR A 52 -12.42 2.06 -14.64
CA THR A 52 -11.30 2.65 -13.90
C THR A 52 -9.98 2.07 -14.42
N PRO A 53 -9.52 2.48 -15.62
CA PRO A 53 -8.53 1.73 -16.38
C PRO A 53 -7.19 1.55 -15.63
N ASN A 54 -6.78 2.55 -14.84
CA ASN A 54 -5.54 2.45 -14.04
C ASN A 54 -5.69 1.54 -12.81
N ILE A 55 -6.88 1.49 -12.20
CA ILE A 55 -7.17 0.61 -11.05
C ILE A 55 -7.31 -0.83 -11.54
N GLU A 56 -8.00 -1.02 -12.66
CA GLU A 56 -8.16 -2.32 -13.34
C GLU A 56 -6.80 -2.88 -13.78
N ALA A 57 -5.93 -2.03 -14.35
CA ALA A 57 -4.57 -2.43 -14.68
C ALA A 57 -3.77 -2.82 -13.43
N LEU A 58 -3.85 -2.05 -12.34
CA LEU A 58 -3.20 -2.41 -11.08
C LEU A 58 -3.69 -3.76 -10.54
N ALA A 59 -5.00 -4.02 -10.61
CA ALA A 59 -5.61 -5.28 -10.18
C ALA A 59 -5.15 -6.47 -11.05
N ALA A 60 -5.02 -6.28 -12.37
CA ALA A 60 -4.56 -7.32 -13.30
C ALA A 60 -3.09 -7.73 -13.07
N HIS A 61 -2.28 -6.85 -12.49
CA HIS A 61 -0.88 -7.09 -12.15
C HIS A 61 -0.66 -7.44 -10.66
N GLY A 62 -1.72 -7.65 -9.90
CA GLY A 62 -1.64 -7.80 -8.45
C GLY A 62 -2.62 -8.80 -7.86
N LEU A 63 -2.98 -8.57 -6.60
CA LEU A 63 -3.97 -9.36 -5.87
C LEU A 63 -5.17 -8.47 -5.55
N THR A 64 -6.36 -9.02 -5.79
CA THR A 64 -7.64 -8.37 -5.50
C THR A 64 -8.32 -9.07 -4.33
N PHE A 65 -8.82 -8.30 -3.36
CA PHE A 65 -9.56 -8.82 -2.22
C PHE A 65 -11.06 -8.58 -2.41
N ASN A 66 -11.82 -9.66 -2.67
CA ASN A 66 -13.27 -9.58 -2.85
C ASN A 66 -14.05 -9.37 -1.53
N HIS A 67 -13.35 -9.48 -0.39
CA HIS A 67 -13.91 -9.36 0.96
C HIS A 67 -13.04 -8.45 1.83
N ALA A 68 -12.91 -7.17 1.43
CA ALA A 68 -12.20 -6.14 2.18
C ALA A 68 -13.18 -5.23 2.93
N PHE A 69 -13.28 -5.39 4.25
CA PHE A 69 -14.23 -4.64 5.08
C PHE A 69 -13.57 -3.49 5.83
N SER A 70 -14.22 -2.32 5.83
CA SER A 70 -13.84 -1.22 6.71
C SER A 70 -14.29 -1.50 8.15
N ASN A 71 -13.47 -1.16 9.14
CA ASN A 71 -13.83 -1.26 10.56
C ASN A 71 -14.91 -0.25 10.99
N ALA A 72 -15.21 0.76 10.16
CA ALA A 72 -16.31 1.68 10.39
C ALA A 72 -16.78 2.35 9.08
N PRO A 73 -18.08 2.64 8.93
CA PRO A 73 -18.60 3.38 7.77
C PRO A 73 -18.48 4.90 7.95
N VAL A 74 -17.44 5.39 8.64
CA VAL A 74 -17.24 6.83 8.90
C VAL A 74 -15.75 7.20 8.81
N CYS A 75 -15.42 8.27 8.09
CA CYS A 75 -14.06 8.61 7.65
C CYS A 75 -13.01 8.65 8.79
N SER A 76 -13.24 9.42 9.86
CA SER A 76 -12.23 9.54 10.94
C SER A 76 -12.00 8.22 11.67
N VAL A 77 -13.06 7.43 11.86
CA VAL A 77 -13.00 6.15 12.56
C VAL A 77 -12.28 5.14 11.67
N ALA A 78 -12.67 5.04 10.39
CA ALA A 78 -12.02 4.18 9.41
C ALA A 78 -10.50 4.46 9.32
N ARG A 79 -10.12 5.73 9.10
CA ARG A 79 -8.70 6.15 9.02
C ARG A 79 -7.93 5.85 10.30
N THR A 80 -8.54 6.08 11.47
CA THR A 80 -7.90 5.81 12.76
C THR A 80 -7.64 4.31 12.94
N THR A 81 -8.63 3.47 12.66
CA THR A 81 -8.45 2.01 12.78
C THR A 81 -7.42 1.47 11.78
N LEU A 82 -7.37 2.05 10.59
CA LEU A 82 -6.39 1.71 9.55
C LEU A 82 -4.97 2.03 10.00
N ILE A 83 -4.74 3.25 10.49
CA ILE A 83 -3.38 3.72 10.79
C ILE A 83 -2.83 3.19 12.12
N THR A 84 -3.71 2.87 13.07
CA THR A 84 -3.34 2.33 14.39
C THR A 84 -3.42 0.80 14.48
N SER A 85 -4.02 0.16 13.47
CA SER A 85 -4.34 -1.28 13.48
C SER A 85 -5.16 -1.72 14.70
N CYS A 86 -5.93 -0.80 15.30
CA CYS A 86 -6.76 -1.06 16.47
C CYS A 86 -8.23 -0.86 16.13
N TYR A 87 -9.11 -1.70 16.67
CA TYR A 87 -10.55 -1.43 16.66
C TYR A 87 -10.86 -0.15 17.45
N ALA A 88 -11.77 0.67 16.92
CA ALA A 88 -12.06 1.98 17.50
C ALA A 88 -12.49 1.96 18.99
N PRO A 89 -13.34 1.01 19.45
CA PRO A 89 -13.70 0.92 20.87
C PRO A 89 -12.52 0.63 21.80
N ARG A 90 -11.46 -0.03 21.31
CA ARG A 90 -10.26 -0.33 22.10
C ARG A 90 -9.53 0.92 22.54
N ILE A 91 -9.59 1.98 21.73
CA ILE A 91 -8.81 3.21 21.93
C ILE A 91 -9.70 4.47 22.05
N GLY A 92 -11.02 4.29 22.18
CA GLY A 92 -11.94 5.40 22.42
C GLY A 92 -12.20 6.30 21.20
N THR A 93 -11.94 5.82 19.99
CA THR A 93 -12.00 6.62 18.73
C THR A 93 -13.24 6.33 17.89
N GLN A 94 -14.30 5.76 18.47
CA GLN A 94 -15.52 5.36 17.78
C GLN A 94 -16.45 6.53 17.37
N PHE A 95 -16.19 7.74 17.85
CA PHE A 95 -17.03 8.91 17.60
C PHE A 95 -16.40 9.85 16.59
N HIS A 96 -17.10 10.10 15.48
CA HIS A 96 -16.74 11.15 14.53
C HIS A 96 -17.13 12.52 15.11
N ARG A 97 -16.24 13.53 14.98
CA ARG A 97 -16.46 14.91 15.46
C ARG A 97 -16.79 15.00 16.95
N ARG A 98 -15.95 14.40 17.79
CA ARG A 98 -16.08 14.51 19.24
C ARG A 98 -15.68 15.92 19.73
N SER A 99 -16.29 16.38 20.82
CA SER A 99 -15.93 17.64 21.50
C SER A 99 -14.54 17.62 22.13
N VAL A 100 -13.96 16.43 22.32
CA VAL A 100 -12.64 16.20 22.92
C VAL A 100 -11.89 15.19 22.06
N SER A 101 -10.62 15.46 21.77
CA SER A 101 -9.75 14.55 21.04
C SER A 101 -9.49 13.27 21.84
N ALA A 102 -9.51 12.13 21.16
CA ALA A 102 -9.03 10.89 21.75
C ALA A 102 -7.52 10.98 21.98
N THR A 103 -7.06 10.48 23.12
CA THR A 103 -5.63 10.39 23.43
C THR A 103 -5.10 9.04 22.96
N MET A 104 -3.93 9.03 22.33
CA MET A 104 -3.26 7.79 21.96
C MET A 104 -2.86 7.02 23.22
N PRO A 105 -3.25 5.74 23.38
CA PRO A 105 -2.81 4.94 24.51
C PRO A 105 -1.28 4.86 24.60
N GLU A 106 -0.76 4.78 25.83
CA GLU A 106 0.67 4.60 26.07
C GLU A 106 1.20 3.36 25.35
N GLY A 107 2.37 3.49 24.73
CA GLY A 107 3.02 2.41 23.97
C GLY A 107 2.40 2.11 22.60
N LEU A 108 1.23 2.64 22.26
CA LEU A 108 0.65 2.46 20.93
C LEU A 108 1.32 3.39 19.92
N ARG A 109 1.73 2.83 18.78
CA ARG A 109 2.31 3.59 17.66
C ARG A 109 1.53 3.31 16.38
N MET A 110 1.37 4.34 15.57
CA MET A 110 0.81 4.24 14.21
C MET A 110 1.77 3.49 13.29
N PHE A 111 1.27 2.78 12.29
CA PHE A 111 2.12 1.92 11.46
C PHE A 111 3.31 2.62 10.79
N PRO A 112 3.24 3.92 10.38
CA PRO A 112 4.40 4.60 9.80
C PRO A 112 5.58 4.72 10.76
N ALA A 113 5.35 4.71 12.09
CA ALA A 113 6.42 4.74 13.06
C ALA A 113 7.28 3.47 13.00
N TYR A 114 6.66 2.29 12.84
CA TYR A 114 7.42 1.04 12.68
C TYR A 114 8.19 0.99 11.35
N LEU A 115 7.64 1.58 10.28
CA LEU A 115 8.37 1.72 9.01
C LEU A 115 9.59 2.62 9.16
N ARG A 116 9.48 3.74 9.89
CA ARG A 116 10.63 4.62 10.17
C ARG A 116 11.72 3.90 10.96
N ASP A 117 11.36 3.12 11.98
CA ASP A 117 12.33 2.31 12.73
C ASP A 117 13.05 1.28 11.85
N ALA A 118 12.35 0.74 10.86
CA ALA A 118 12.93 -0.15 9.84
C ALA A 118 13.76 0.59 8.77
N GLY A 119 13.96 1.90 8.91
CA GLY A 119 14.77 2.72 8.02
C GLY A 119 14.05 3.20 6.75
N TYR A 120 12.72 3.24 6.74
CA TYR A 120 11.95 3.86 5.67
C TYR A 120 11.75 5.36 5.90
N TYR A 121 11.80 6.12 4.81
CA TYR A 121 11.18 7.45 4.78
C TYR A 121 9.67 7.28 4.57
N THR A 122 8.86 7.91 5.42
CA THR A 122 7.39 7.86 5.32
C THR A 122 6.80 9.26 5.28
N THR A 123 5.97 9.53 4.28
CA THR A 123 5.28 10.81 4.12
C THR A 123 3.85 10.58 3.67
N ASN A 124 2.96 11.49 4.06
CA ASN A 124 1.62 11.64 3.52
C ASN A 124 1.40 13.06 2.99
N ASN A 125 2.49 13.80 2.68
CA ASN A 125 2.40 15.15 2.13
C ASN A 125 1.50 15.12 0.89
N SER A 126 0.32 15.70 1.08
CA SER A 126 -0.64 16.05 0.04
C SER A 126 -0.34 17.48 -0.41
#